data_AF-A0A2H3D134-F1
#
_entry.id   AF-A0A2H3D134-F1
#
_cell.length_a   1.000
_cell.length_b   1.000
_cell.length_c   1.000
_cell.angle_alpha   90.00
_cell.angle_beta   90.00
_cell.angle_gamma   90.00
#
_symmetry.space_group_name_H-M   'P 1'
#
loop_
_entity.id
_entity.type
_entity.pdbx_description
1 polymer ?
#
loop_
_entity_poly.entity_id
_entity_poly.type
_entity_poly.pdbx_seq_one_letter_code
_entity_poly.pdbx_strand_id
1 'polypeptide(L)'
;AVLIGINEYPPSSKCSPLQGCVNNVEGKVKFLVNDLGVPQDHIQCLLSTSPKELCITRITVTSPTCKNIINTLLSLSTRHEIHHGDNIIIYFTGHGSWYDPSDLYGAGNILAEESIKALCPIDHTPPSRTKICIPNISNREINIILTEISHTKGHNITLILDSCYSTGNTKAQRFTEVSFCI
;
A
#
# COMPACT_ATOMS: atom_id res chain seq x y z
N ALA A 1 3.19 10.79 7.77
CA ALA A 1 3.43 9.39 7.36
C ALA A 1 2.10 8.66 7.20
N VAL A 2 2.01 7.75 6.21
CA VAL A 2 0.87 6.85 5.99
C VAL A 2 1.38 5.41 6.10
N LEU A 3 0.81 4.62 7.00
CA LEU A 3 1.23 3.25 7.28
C LEU A 3 0.07 2.28 7.07
N ILE A 4 0.25 1.28 6.21
CA ILE A 4 -0.80 0.37 5.77
C ILE A 4 -0.39 -1.05 6.12
N GLY A 5 -1.25 -1.78 6.85
CA GLY A 5 -0.96 -3.14 7.32
C GLY A 5 -2.17 -4.05 7.22
N ILE A 6 -2.05 -5.13 6.45
CA ILE A 6 -3.18 -6.04 6.19
C ILE A 6 -2.81 -7.47 6.59
N ASN A 7 -3.41 -7.95 7.69
CA ASN A 7 -3.31 -9.34 8.15
C ASN A 7 -4.47 -10.19 7.63
N GLU A 8 -5.69 -9.71 7.85
CA GLU A 8 -6.90 -10.50 7.64
C GLU A 8 -7.53 -10.15 6.30
N TYR A 9 -7.36 -11.05 5.33
CA TYR A 9 -8.01 -10.96 4.04
C TYR A 9 -9.30 -11.80 4.04
N PRO A 10 -10.41 -11.30 3.49
CA PRO A 10 -11.66 -12.04 3.44
C PRO A 10 -11.51 -13.27 2.54
N PRO A 11 -12.26 -14.37 2.79
CA PRO A 11 -12.18 -15.59 1.98
C PRO A 11 -12.41 -15.35 0.48
N SER A 12 -13.17 -14.31 0.12
CA SER A 12 -13.43 -13.90 -1.26
C SER A 12 -12.18 -13.41 -2.01
N SER A 13 -11.14 -12.95 -1.31
CA SER A 13 -9.95 -12.36 -1.92
C SER A 13 -8.97 -13.39 -2.53
N LYS A 14 -9.13 -14.68 -2.19
CA LYS A 14 -8.16 -15.77 -2.44
C LYS A 14 -6.76 -15.54 -1.84
N CYS A 15 -6.58 -14.53 -1.00
CA CYS A 15 -5.36 -14.31 -0.25
C CYS A 15 -5.41 -15.10 1.07
N SER A 16 -4.31 -15.74 1.45
CA SER A 16 -4.20 -16.36 2.77
C SER A 16 -4.06 -15.28 3.85
N PRO A 17 -4.57 -15.49 5.08
CA PRO A 17 -4.29 -14.58 6.19
C PRO A 17 -2.78 -14.47 6.48
N LEU A 18 -2.34 -13.27 6.86
CA LEU A 18 -1.00 -12.97 7.36
C LEU A 18 -1.07 -12.65 8.86
N GLN A 19 0.06 -12.73 9.56
CA GLN A 19 0.10 -12.48 11.02
C GLN A 19 1.02 -11.33 11.44
N GLY A 20 1.92 -10.87 10.56
CA GLY A 20 2.97 -9.90 10.92
C GLY A 20 2.71 -8.45 10.50
N CYS A 21 1.80 -8.20 9.56
CA CYS A 21 1.65 -6.90 8.91
C CYS A 21 1.21 -5.79 9.87
N VAL A 22 0.24 -6.08 10.75
CA VAL A 22 -0.21 -5.11 11.77
C VAL A 22 0.91 -4.83 12.78
N ASN A 23 1.61 -5.86 13.26
CA ASN A 23 2.74 -5.70 14.18
C ASN A 23 3.89 -4.90 13.55
N ASN A 24 4.14 -5.10 12.25
CA ASN A 24 5.13 -4.31 11.51
C ASN A 24 4.75 -2.83 11.49
N VAL A 25 3.48 -2.49 11.22
CA VAL A 25 3.00 -1.10 11.31
C VAL A 25 3.16 -0.54 12.71
N GLU A 26 2.77 -1.27 13.75
CA GLU A 26 2.95 -0.83 15.14
C GLU A 26 4.41 -0.53 15.48
N GLY A 27 5.34 -1.38 15.04
CA GLY A 27 6.77 -1.14 15.17
C GLY A 27 7.22 0.14 14.47
N LYS A 28 6.72 0.41 13.25
CA LYS A 28 7.02 1.65 12.51
C LYS A 28 6.41 2.88 13.17
N VAL A 29 5.20 2.78 13.72
CA VAL A 29 4.61 3.87 14.51
C VAL A 29 5.48 4.20 15.71
N LYS A 30 5.87 3.19 16.51
CA LYS A 30 6.74 3.39 17.68
C LYS A 30 8.05 4.05 17.28
N PHE A 31 8.68 3.60 16.20
CA PHE A 31 9.90 4.18 15.67
C PHE A 31 9.73 5.65 15.24
N LEU A 32 8.69 5.95 14.45
CA LEU A 32 8.43 7.32 13.98
C LEU A 32 8.18 8.28 15.14
N VAL A 33 7.42 7.86 16.15
CA VAL A 33 7.08 8.71 17.29
C VAL A 33 8.23 8.84 18.28
N ASN A 34 8.82 7.72 18.70
CA ASN A 34 9.76 7.70 19.83
C ASN A 34 11.18 8.04 19.39
N ASP A 35 11.62 7.57 18.22
CA ASP A 35 13.00 7.73 17.75
C ASP A 35 13.14 8.92 16.80
N LEU A 36 12.13 9.19 15.96
CA LEU A 36 12.16 10.29 14.99
C LEU A 36 11.34 11.53 15.40
N GLY A 37 10.61 11.47 16.52
CA GLY A 37 9.86 12.60 17.05
C GLY A 37 8.70 13.07 16.16
N VAL A 38 8.17 12.21 15.27
CA VAL A 38 7.05 12.56 14.39
C VAL A 38 5.78 12.73 15.22
N PRO A 39 5.07 13.87 15.12
CA PRO A 39 3.80 14.08 15.80
C PRO A 39 2.77 13.01 15.42
N GLN A 40 2.00 12.52 16.40
CA GLN A 40 1.05 11.41 16.18
C GLN A 40 -0.09 11.78 15.21
N ASP A 41 -0.51 13.04 15.21
CA ASP A 41 -1.48 13.61 14.27
C ASP A 41 -0.93 13.75 12.83
N HIS A 42 0.39 13.65 12.67
CA HIS A 42 1.06 13.54 11.37
C HIS A 42 1.20 12.07 10.90
N ILE A 43 0.64 11.10 11.63
CA ILE A 43 0.66 9.67 11.29
C ILE A 43 -0.78 9.18 11.06
N GLN A 44 -1.02 8.58 9.90
CA GLN A 44 -2.28 7.91 9.59
C GLN A 44 -2.04 6.42 9.35
N CYS A 45 -2.86 5.57 9.95
CA CYS A 45 -2.76 4.12 9.82
C CYS A 45 -3.99 3.53 9.11
N LEU A 46 -3.78 2.57 8.22
CA LEU A 46 -4.84 1.78 7.60
C LEU A 46 -4.61 0.30 7.91
N LEU A 47 -5.47 -0.30 8.75
CA LEU A 47 -5.22 -1.62 9.34
C LEU A 47 -6.42 -2.57 9.18
N SER A 48 -6.16 -3.82 8.78
CA SER A 48 -7.23 -4.82 8.54
C SER A 48 -8.03 -5.15 9.78
N THR A 49 -7.40 -5.03 10.94
CA THR A 49 -7.97 -5.28 12.24
C THR A 49 -7.69 -4.07 13.10
N SER A 50 -8.70 -3.59 13.85
CA SER A 50 -8.45 -2.61 14.91
C SER A 50 -7.43 -3.22 15.87
N PRO A 51 -6.24 -2.62 16.00
CA PRO A 51 -5.21 -3.18 16.86
C PRO A 51 -5.71 -3.09 18.28
N LYS A 52 -5.68 -4.21 19.00
CA LYS A 52 -5.99 -4.21 20.44
C LYS A 52 -5.00 -3.34 21.24
N GLU A 53 -3.83 -3.04 20.65
CA GLU A 53 -2.68 -2.43 21.31
C GLU A 53 -2.13 -1.17 20.61
N LEU A 54 -2.83 -0.56 19.63
CA LEU A 54 -2.52 0.83 19.27
C LEU A 54 -3.04 1.74 20.39
N CYS A 55 -2.41 1.66 21.56
CA CYS A 55 -2.61 2.48 22.76
C CYS A 55 -2.21 3.96 22.52
N ILE A 56 -2.05 4.35 21.26
CA ILE A 56 -1.66 5.69 20.85
C ILE A 56 -2.95 6.41 20.50
N THR A 57 -3.50 7.08 21.52
CA THR A 57 -4.85 7.65 21.57
C THR A 57 -5.17 8.71 20.51
N ARG A 58 -4.22 9.10 19.66
CA ARG A 58 -4.36 10.17 18.67
C ARG A 58 -4.11 9.75 17.22
N ILE A 59 -3.77 8.49 16.95
CA ILE A 59 -3.58 8.03 15.57
C ILE A 59 -4.92 7.61 14.98
N THR A 60 -5.29 8.24 13.86
CA THR A 60 -6.46 7.84 13.10
C THR A 60 -6.19 6.50 12.41
N VAL A 61 -7.03 5.50 12.72
CA VAL A 61 -7.00 4.17 12.10
C VAL A 61 -8.24 3.97 11.25
N THR A 62 -8.07 3.64 9.97
CA THR A 62 -9.17 3.27 9.06
C THR A 62 -8.93 1.90 8.41
N SER A 63 -9.95 1.33 7.76
CA SER A 63 -9.81 0.05 7.06
C SER A 63 -9.02 0.22 5.75
N PRO A 64 -8.09 -0.70 5.38
CA PRO A 64 -7.24 -0.62 4.20
C PRO A 64 -7.96 -1.10 2.94
N THR A 65 -9.14 -0.52 2.66
CA THR A 65 -9.87 -0.74 1.40
C THR A 65 -9.18 -0.01 0.25
N CYS A 66 -9.43 -0.45 -0.98
CA CYS A 66 -8.90 0.19 -2.18
C CYS A 66 -9.19 1.70 -2.19
N LYS A 67 -10.46 2.06 -1.91
CA LYS A 67 -10.91 3.44 -1.78
C LYS A 67 -10.16 4.22 -0.70
N ASN A 68 -10.00 3.64 0.50
CA ASN A 68 -9.35 4.35 1.61
C ASN A 68 -7.86 4.53 1.35
N ILE A 69 -7.18 3.53 0.79
CA ILE A 69 -5.76 3.64 0.42
C ILE A 69 -5.59 4.77 -0.60
N ILE A 70 -6.33 4.74 -1.72
CA ILE A 70 -6.22 5.76 -2.77
C ILE A 70 -6.54 7.15 -2.23
N ASN A 71 -7.64 7.30 -1.50
CA ASN A 71 -8.04 8.59 -0.95
C ASN A 71 -7.02 9.13 0.05
N THR A 72 -6.49 8.29 0.94
CA THR A 72 -5.46 8.71 1.89
C THR A 72 -4.19 9.14 1.16
N LEU A 73 -3.71 8.37 0.19
CA LEU A 73 -2.50 8.72 -0.55
C LEU A 73 -2.68 10.02 -1.35
N LEU A 74 -3.78 10.15 -2.10
CA LEU A 74 -4.09 11.39 -2.84
C LEU A 74 -4.27 12.58 -1.89
N SER A 75 -4.81 12.39 -0.68
CA SER A 75 -4.95 13.50 0.26
C SER A 75 -3.60 14.13 0.63
N LEU A 76 -2.49 13.38 0.55
CA LEU A 76 -1.15 13.93 0.83
C LEU A 76 -0.78 15.09 -0.10
N SER A 77 -1.28 15.10 -1.35
CA SER A 77 -1.01 16.19 -2.29
C SER A 77 -1.82 17.46 -2.00
N THR A 78 -2.92 17.35 -1.23
CA THR A 78 -3.86 18.46 -0.98
C THR A 78 -3.92 18.90 0.48
N ARG A 79 -3.42 18.10 1.43
CA ARG A 79 -3.37 18.44 2.85
C ARG A 79 -2.53 19.69 3.09
N HIS A 80 -3.09 20.63 3.84
CA HIS A 80 -2.49 21.95 4.07
C HIS A 80 -1.41 21.91 5.16
N GLU A 81 -1.46 20.91 6.04
CA GLU A 81 -0.48 20.69 7.11
C GLU A 81 0.85 20.15 6.58
N ILE A 82 0.88 19.69 5.33
CA ILE A 82 2.08 19.21 4.64
C ILE A 82 2.58 20.34 3.74
N HIS A 83 3.74 20.90 4.06
CA HIS A 83 4.36 21.96 3.27
C HIS A 83 5.29 21.39 2.20
N HIS A 84 5.63 22.23 1.22
CA HIS A 84 6.59 21.85 0.20
C HIS A 84 7.97 21.60 0.83
N GLY A 85 8.56 20.44 0.54
CA GLY A 85 9.84 20.00 1.11
C GLY A 85 9.71 19.18 2.39
N ASP A 86 8.51 19.01 2.95
CA ASP A 86 8.30 18.13 4.10
C ASP A 86 8.54 16.65 3.74
N ASN A 87 9.03 15.88 4.71
CA ASN A 87 9.26 14.45 4.51
C ASN A 87 7.96 13.65 4.54
N ILE A 88 7.66 12.94 3.46
CA ILE A 88 6.48 12.08 3.33
C ILE A 88 6.93 10.62 3.33
N ILE A 89 6.50 9.86 4.33
CA ILE A 89 6.78 8.42 4.43
C ILE A 89 5.49 7.65 4.17
N ILE A 90 5.54 6.71 3.24
CA ILE A 90 4.48 5.76 2.92
C ILE A 90 5.04 4.35 3.15
N TYR A 91 4.38 3.57 4.00
CA TYR A 91 4.76 2.19 4.31
C TYR A 91 3.58 1.26 4.04
N PHE A 92 3.82 0.18 3.30
CA PHE A 92 2.83 -0.87 3.07
C PHE A 92 3.39 -2.22 3.48
N THR A 93 2.59 -3.01 4.20
CA THR A 93 2.87 -4.43 4.46
C THR A 93 1.60 -5.27 4.32
N GLY A 94 1.68 -6.33 3.52
CA GLY A 94 0.53 -7.14 3.11
C GLY A 94 0.82 -7.98 1.88
N HIS A 95 -0.23 -8.54 1.26
CA HIS A 95 -0.08 -9.26 -0.01
C HIS A 95 0.17 -8.31 -1.18
N GLY A 96 1.03 -8.76 -2.09
CA GLY A 96 1.19 -8.21 -3.42
C GLY A 96 0.71 -9.20 -4.48
N SER A 97 0.37 -8.68 -5.65
CA SER A 97 0.07 -9.46 -6.85
C SER A 97 0.85 -8.90 -8.04
N TRP A 98 0.77 -9.60 -9.16
CA TRP A 98 1.24 -9.08 -10.44
C TRP A 98 0.31 -9.55 -11.56
N TYR A 99 0.33 -8.84 -12.67
CA TYR A 99 -0.41 -9.16 -13.88
C TYR A 99 0.58 -9.30 -15.03
N ASP A 100 0.47 -10.37 -15.81
CA ASP A 100 1.20 -10.50 -17.05
C ASP A 100 0.44 -9.73 -18.16
N PRO A 101 1.06 -8.76 -18.83
CA PRO A 101 0.42 -8.10 -19.98
C PRO A 101 0.03 -9.08 -21.09
N SER A 102 0.71 -10.22 -21.21
CA SER A 102 0.37 -11.26 -22.19
C SER A 102 -0.97 -11.95 -21.91
N ASP A 103 -1.42 -11.97 -20.64
CA ASP A 103 -2.76 -12.46 -20.26
C ASP A 103 -3.89 -11.57 -20.82
N LEU A 104 -3.58 -10.30 -21.15
CA LEU A 104 -4.55 -9.32 -21.64
C LEU A 104 -4.55 -9.17 -23.17
N TYR A 105 -3.38 -9.31 -23.82
CA TYR A 105 -3.21 -8.96 -25.24
C TYR A 105 -2.95 -10.14 -26.19
N GLY A 106 -2.89 -11.37 -25.68
CA GLY A 106 -2.59 -12.56 -26.49
C GLY A 106 -1.11 -12.68 -26.85
N ALA A 107 -0.63 -13.93 -26.92
CA ALA A 107 0.78 -14.23 -27.21
C ALA A 107 1.15 -13.72 -28.61
N GLY A 108 1.97 -12.66 -28.71
CA GLY A 108 2.45 -12.15 -29.99
C GLY A 108 2.87 -10.68 -30.02
N ASN A 109 2.55 -9.88 -29.01
CA ASN A 109 3.06 -8.51 -28.94
C ASN A 109 4.50 -8.48 -28.44
N ILE A 110 5.40 -8.03 -29.31
CA ILE A 110 6.86 -7.91 -29.15
C ILE A 110 7.25 -6.77 -28.18
N LEU A 111 6.25 -6.09 -27.60
CA LEU A 111 6.38 -5.14 -26.52
C LEU A 111 5.99 -5.84 -25.22
N ALA A 112 6.78 -6.84 -24.81
CA ALA A 112 6.60 -7.46 -23.51
C ALA A 112 6.90 -6.40 -22.44
N GLU A 113 5.90 -5.60 -22.09
CA GLU A 113 5.95 -4.72 -20.94
C GLU A 113 6.27 -5.58 -19.72
N GLU A 114 7.10 -5.05 -18.83
CA GLU A 114 7.38 -5.70 -17.55
C GLU A 114 6.06 -5.98 -16.81
N SER A 115 6.01 -7.11 -16.09
CA SER A 115 4.86 -7.50 -15.27
C SER A 115 4.34 -6.34 -14.43
N ILE A 116 3.03 -6.05 -14.51
CA ILE A 116 2.40 -4.99 -13.72
C ILE A 116 2.26 -5.50 -12.29
N LYS A 117 3.03 -4.95 -11.37
CA LYS A 117 2.95 -5.24 -9.94
C LYS A 117 1.78 -4.50 -9.31
N ALA A 118 1.16 -5.06 -8.28
CA ALA A 118 0.08 -4.42 -7.56
C ALA A 118 0.07 -4.78 -6.07
N LEU A 119 -0.46 -3.88 -5.25
CA LEU A 119 -0.76 -4.10 -3.83
C LEU A 119 -2.18 -4.62 -3.71
N CYS A 120 -2.42 -5.58 -2.81
CA CYS A 120 -3.75 -6.13 -2.58
C CYS A 120 -4.45 -5.43 -1.41
N PRO A 121 -5.47 -4.58 -1.64
CA PRO A 121 -6.31 -4.05 -0.57
C PRO A 121 -7.12 -5.16 0.12
N ILE A 122 -7.65 -4.86 1.31
CA ILE A 122 -8.43 -5.86 2.06
C ILE A 122 -9.71 -6.28 1.35
N ASP A 123 -10.31 -5.39 0.57
CA ASP A 123 -11.56 -5.60 -0.15
C ASP A 123 -11.35 -6.06 -1.59
N HIS A 124 -10.11 -6.35 -2.00
CA HIS A 124 -9.85 -6.92 -3.33
C HIS A 124 -10.68 -8.18 -3.55
N THR A 125 -11.34 -8.21 -4.72
CA THR A 125 -12.07 -9.39 -5.18
C THR A 125 -11.58 -9.77 -6.57
N PRO A 126 -11.12 -11.02 -6.76
CA PRO A 126 -10.61 -11.47 -8.04
C PRO A 126 -11.73 -11.48 -9.10
N PRO A 127 -11.37 -11.42 -10.39
CA PRO A 127 -12.33 -11.43 -11.50
C PRO A 127 -13.37 -12.55 -11.36
N SER A 128 -14.65 -12.18 -11.41
CA SER A 128 -15.80 -13.08 -11.37
C SER A 128 -16.81 -12.70 -12.44
N ARG A 129 -17.42 -13.70 -13.08
CA ARG A 129 -18.47 -13.49 -14.10
C ARG A 129 -19.77 -12.91 -13.56
N THR A 130 -19.96 -12.92 -12.24
CA THR A 130 -21.27 -12.66 -11.61
C THR A 130 -21.25 -11.58 -10.53
N LYS A 131 -20.08 -11.01 -10.21
CA LYS A 131 -19.93 -10.03 -9.12
C LYS A 131 -19.03 -8.88 -9.53
N ILE A 132 -19.30 -7.70 -8.98
CA ILE A 132 -18.42 -6.53 -9.08
C ILE A 132 -17.07 -6.88 -8.47
N CYS A 133 -16.01 -6.65 -9.24
CA CYS A 133 -14.64 -6.93 -8.85
C CYS A 133 -13.97 -5.63 -8.38
N ILE A 134 -13.30 -5.68 -7.23
CA ILE A 134 -12.47 -4.57 -6.73
C ILE A 134 -11.03 -4.94 -7.11
N PRO A 135 -10.37 -4.16 -8.00
CA PRO A 135 -9.02 -4.48 -8.46
C PRO A 135 -7.98 -4.22 -7.38
N ASN A 136 -6.79 -4.78 -7.58
CA ASN A 136 -5.59 -4.40 -6.83
C ASN A 136 -5.13 -3.00 -7.25
N ILE A 137 -4.29 -2.37 -6.44
CA ILE A 137 -3.71 -1.05 -6.75
C ILE A 137 -2.38 -1.27 -7.44
N SER A 138 -2.31 -1.00 -8.73
CA SER A 138 -1.11 -1.22 -9.54
C SER A 138 0.01 -0.24 -9.20
N ASN A 139 1.25 -0.62 -9.51
CA ASN A 139 2.41 0.26 -9.42
C ASN A 139 2.25 1.51 -10.31
N ARG A 140 1.53 1.40 -11.44
CA ARG A 140 1.19 2.54 -12.29
C ARG A 140 0.31 3.56 -11.56
N GLU A 141 -0.73 3.10 -10.87
CA GLU A 141 -1.59 3.97 -10.05
C GLU A 141 -0.83 4.61 -8.90
N ILE A 142 0.00 3.82 -8.19
CA ILE A 142 0.87 4.36 -7.13
C ILE A 142 1.80 5.44 -7.70
N ASN A 143 2.46 5.19 -8.83
CA ASN A 143 3.36 6.17 -9.46
C ASN A 143 2.65 7.46 -9.87
N ILE A 144 1.41 7.38 -10.38
CA ILE A 144 0.61 8.57 -10.68
C ILE A 144 0.35 9.38 -9.41
N ILE A 145 -0.03 8.71 -8.32
CA ILE A 145 -0.29 9.39 -7.04
C ILE A 145 0.98 10.02 -6.48
N LEU A 146 2.11 9.31 -6.51
CA LEU A 146 3.40 9.84 -6.05
C LEU A 146 3.85 11.05 -6.89
N THR A 147 3.64 11.01 -8.21
CA THR A 147 3.93 12.13 -9.13
C THR A 147 3.10 13.36 -8.77
N GLU A 148 1.81 13.17 -8.46
CA GLU A 148 0.95 14.26 -8.02
C GLU A 148 1.42 14.86 -6.68
N ILE A 149 1.79 14.01 -5.72
CA ILE A 149 2.36 14.48 -4.44
C ILE A 149 3.67 15.23 -4.70
N SER A 150 4.54 14.76 -5.58
CA SER A 150 5.82 15.42 -5.84
C SER A 150 5.64 16.80 -6.48
N HIS A 151 4.64 16.96 -7.35
CA HIS A 151 4.32 18.25 -7.94
C HIS A 151 3.85 19.28 -6.92
N THR A 152 3.08 18.87 -5.90
CA THR A 152 2.51 19.82 -4.94
C THR A 152 3.33 19.97 -3.65
N LYS A 153 4.05 18.92 -3.22
CA LYS A 153 4.79 18.86 -1.95
C LYS A 153 6.30 18.70 -2.12
N GLY A 154 6.80 18.53 -3.32
CA GLY A 154 8.22 18.29 -3.59
C GLY A 154 8.64 16.82 -3.47
N HIS A 155 9.92 16.56 -3.69
CA HIS A 155 10.45 15.21 -3.97
C HIS A 155 10.83 14.38 -2.72
N ASN A 156 10.58 14.88 -1.51
CA ASN A 156 10.96 14.22 -0.25
C ASN A 156 9.98 13.11 0.13
N ILE A 157 9.76 12.14 -0.77
CA ILE A 157 8.79 11.06 -0.63
C ILE A 157 9.51 9.72 -0.57
N THR A 158 9.28 8.97 0.50
CA THR A 158 9.83 7.63 0.70
C THR A 158 8.71 6.61 0.69
N LEU A 159 8.71 5.71 -0.30
CA LEU A 159 7.82 4.54 -0.36
C LEU A 159 8.58 3.28 0.05
N ILE A 160 8.06 2.57 1.05
CA ILE A 160 8.59 1.29 1.53
C ILE A 160 7.52 0.22 1.37
N LEU A 161 7.84 -0.81 0.59
CA LEU A 161 6.95 -1.95 0.36
C LEU A 161 7.53 -3.22 1.02
N ASP A 162 6.78 -3.79 1.96
CA ASP A 162 7.03 -5.09 2.60
C ASP A 162 5.92 -6.06 2.17
N SER A 163 5.98 -6.50 0.92
CA SER A 163 4.99 -7.40 0.34
C SER A 163 5.64 -8.55 -0.43
N CYS A 164 4.91 -9.64 -0.56
CA CYS A 164 5.30 -10.81 -1.35
C CYS A 164 4.29 -11.04 -2.46
N TYR A 165 4.77 -11.44 -3.64
CA TYR A 165 3.91 -11.87 -4.72
C TYR A 165 3.52 -13.34 -4.50
N SER A 166 2.22 -13.61 -4.32
CA SER A 166 1.73 -14.98 -4.32
C SER A 166 1.36 -15.39 -5.75
N THR A 167 2.14 -16.28 -6.37
CA THR A 167 1.65 -17.04 -7.52
C THR A 167 0.97 -18.31 -7.01
N GLY A 168 -0.13 -18.70 -7.65
CA GLY A 168 -0.56 -20.10 -7.56
C GLY A 168 0.58 -20.98 -8.09
N ASN A 169 1.26 -21.67 -7.18
CA ASN A 169 2.24 -22.75 -7.42
C ASN A 169 3.70 -22.44 -7.83
N THR A 170 4.24 -21.23 -7.65
CA THR A 170 5.71 -21.04 -7.73
C THR A 170 6.25 -19.99 -6.72
N LYS A 171 7.21 -20.43 -5.90
CA LYS A 171 8.05 -19.67 -4.94
C LYS A 171 7.71 -18.18 -4.78
N ALA A 172 7.19 -17.81 -3.60
CA ALA A 172 6.99 -16.42 -3.20
C ALA A 172 8.30 -15.62 -3.31
N GLN A 173 8.33 -14.63 -4.20
CA GLN A 173 9.41 -13.66 -4.24
C GLN A 173 9.07 -12.53 -3.26
N ARG A 174 9.94 -12.33 -2.26
CA ARG A 174 9.95 -11.15 -1.40
C ARG A 174 10.53 -9.99 -2.20
N PHE A 175 9.82 -8.88 -2.24
CA PHE A 175 10.33 -7.65 -2.84
C PHE A 175 10.32 -6.58 -1.77
N THR A 176 11.50 -6.05 -1.46
CA THR A 176 11.63 -4.81 -0.70
C THR A 176 11.98 -3.74 -1.72
N GLU A 177 10.98 -2.97 -2.14
CA GLU A 177 11.25 -1.74 -2.88
C GLU A 177 11.36 -0.61 -1.88
N VAL A 178 12.52 0.01 -1.81
CA VAL A 178 12.67 1.38 -1.31
C VAL A 178 12.78 2.24 -2.57
N SER A 179 11.64 2.70 -3.07
CA SER A 179 11.65 3.66 -4.17
C SER A 179 11.92 5.02 -3.56
N PHE A 180 13.15 5.52 -3.72
CA PHE A 180 13.44 6.94 -3.60
C PHE A 180 12.92 7.57 -4.89
N CYS A 181 11.72 8.17 -4.85
CA CYS A 181 11.27 8.99 -5.97
C CYS A 181 12.22 10.19 -6.08
N ILE A 182 12.78 10.37 -7.28
CA ILE A 182 13.79 11.38 -7.63
C ILE A 182 13.13 12.76 -7.76
#